data_AF-A0A8J5I4L8-F1
#
_entry.id   AF-A0A8J5I4L8-F1
#
_cell.length_a   1.000
_cell.length_b   1.000
_cell.length_c   1.000
_cell.angle_alpha   90.00
_cell.angle_beta   90.00
_cell.angle_gamma   90.00
#
_symmetry.space_group_name_H-M   'P 1'
#
loop_
_entity.id
_entity.type
_entity.pdbx_description
1 polymer ?
#
loop_
_entity_poly.entity_id
_entity_poly.type
_entity_poly.pdbx_seq_one_letter_code
_entity_poly.pdbx_strand_id
1 'polypeptide(L)'
;GWFLTNLRCSRKTFDAIEVRISQRWAHVFGLPRPNMRFDVRDRVAVALDYLTHECSSYAAGQKVGAGKSQALTYIREVVNHFKHFQDVTGLHASGYT
;
A
#
# COMPACT_ATOMS: atom_id res chain seq x y z
N GLY A 1 18.69 -8.12 3.94
CA GLY A 1 17.68 -8.88 3.17
C GLY A 1 16.79 -7.93 2.41
N TRP A 2 16.29 -8.32 1.23
CA TRP A 2 15.63 -7.41 0.28
C TRP A 2 14.54 -6.51 0.91
N PHE A 3 13.66 -7.08 1.75
CA PHE A 3 12.58 -6.35 2.42
C PHE A 3 13.07 -5.24 3.37
N LEU A 4 14.11 -5.51 4.16
CA LEU A 4 14.66 -4.52 5.09
C LEU A 4 15.34 -3.37 4.34
N THR A 5 16.02 -3.68 3.24
CA THR A 5 16.72 -2.70 2.42
C THR A 5 15.76 -1.81 1.63
N ASN A 6 14.72 -2.39 1.04
CA ASN A 6 13.82 -1.68 0.12
C ASN A 6 12.53 -1.17 0.78
N LEU A 7 12.05 -1.79 1.84
CA LEU A 7 10.75 -1.44 2.44
C LEU A 7 10.86 -1.12 3.94
N ARG A 8 12.10 -1.08 4.48
CA ARG A 8 12.41 -0.82 5.90
C ARG A 8 11.66 -1.73 6.88
N CYS A 9 11.17 -2.88 6.45
CA CYS A 9 10.43 -3.82 7.28
C CYS A 9 10.91 -5.26 7.08
N SER A 10 10.57 -6.15 8.03
CA SER A 10 10.80 -7.59 7.85
C SER A 10 9.80 -8.15 6.83
N ARG A 11 10.13 -9.31 6.21
CA ARG A 11 9.20 -10.03 5.34
C ARG A 11 7.90 -10.39 6.07
N LYS A 12 8.00 -10.84 7.33
CA LYS A 12 6.85 -11.17 8.17
C LYS A 12 5.93 -9.96 8.38
N THR A 13 6.50 -8.78 8.60
CA THR A 13 5.75 -7.53 8.74
C THR A 13 5.06 -7.17 7.43
N PHE A 14 5.76 -7.29 6.30
CA PHE A 14 5.20 -7.02 4.98
C PHE A 14 4.01 -7.94 4.68
N ASP A 15 4.18 -9.25 4.85
CA ASP A 15 3.13 -10.24 4.59
C ASP A 15 1.92 -10.00 5.54
N ALA A 16 2.16 -9.58 6.80
CA ALA A 16 1.08 -9.22 7.71
C ALA A 16 0.30 -7.95 7.28
N ILE A 17 0.99 -6.95 6.72
CA ILE A 17 0.35 -5.75 6.18
C ILE A 17 -0.50 -6.11 4.96
N GLU A 18 0.07 -6.89 4.03
CA GLU A 18 -0.61 -7.35 2.83
C GLU A 18 -1.88 -8.12 3.19
N VAL A 19 -1.81 -9.12 4.07
CA VAL A 19 -2.99 -9.90 4.51
C VAL A 19 -4.07 -9.00 5.11
N ARG A 20 -3.70 -8.04 5.97
CA ARG A 20 -4.68 -7.12 6.59
C ARG A 20 -5.38 -6.23 5.58
N ILE A 21 -4.65 -5.75 4.57
CA ILE A 21 -5.21 -4.92 3.50
C ILE A 21 -6.09 -5.79 2.60
N SER A 22 -5.62 -6.97 2.20
CA SER A 22 -6.36 -7.92 1.36
C SER A 22 -7.71 -8.32 1.98
N GLN A 23 -7.75 -8.58 3.29
CA GLN A 23 -8.99 -8.92 4.00
C GLN A 23 -10.03 -7.78 4.03
N ARG A 24 -9.56 -6.54 4.01
CA ARG A 24 -10.44 -5.35 4.09
C ARG A 24 -10.69 -4.70 2.73
N TRP A 25 -9.99 -5.12 1.69
CA TRP A 25 -10.04 -4.48 0.38
C TRP A 25 -11.47 -4.33 -0.15
N ALA A 26 -12.23 -5.41 -0.16
CA ALA A 26 -13.61 -5.43 -0.67
C ALA A 26 -14.55 -4.48 0.09
N HIS A 27 -14.27 -4.24 1.37
CA HIS A 27 -15.06 -3.31 2.18
C HIS A 27 -14.74 -1.85 1.88
N VAL A 28 -13.49 -1.52 1.54
CA VAL A 28 -13.05 -0.15 1.28
C VAL A 28 -13.28 0.27 -0.17
N PHE A 29 -12.98 -0.62 -1.12
CA PHE A 29 -12.97 -0.31 -2.55
C PHE A 29 -13.96 -1.12 -3.39
N GLY A 30 -14.67 -2.08 -2.78
CA GLY A 30 -15.46 -3.07 -3.51
C GLY A 30 -14.60 -4.18 -4.12
N LEU A 31 -15.27 -5.13 -4.77
CA LEU A 31 -14.59 -6.22 -5.46
C LEU A 31 -13.88 -5.71 -6.72
N PRO A 32 -12.66 -6.18 -7.01
CA PRO A 32 -11.99 -5.90 -8.28
C PRO A 32 -12.86 -6.32 -9.46
N ARG A 33 -12.82 -5.55 -10.56
CA ARG A 33 -13.54 -5.92 -11.77
C ARG A 33 -13.04 -7.26 -12.30
N PRO A 34 -13.91 -8.13 -12.82
CA PRO A 34 -13.48 -9.33 -13.51
C PRO A 34 -12.52 -8.97 -14.65
N ASN A 35 -11.43 -9.73 -14.80
CA ASN A 35 -10.32 -9.53 -15.75
C ASN A 35 -9.39 -8.34 -15.48
N MET A 36 -9.53 -7.62 -14.37
CA MET A 36 -8.55 -6.63 -13.95
C MET A 36 -7.34 -7.33 -13.32
N ARG A 37 -6.12 -7.03 -13.79
CA ARG A 37 -4.90 -7.44 -13.11
C ARG A 37 -4.84 -6.73 -11.75
N PHE A 38 -5.16 -7.47 -10.69
CA PHE A 38 -5.29 -6.96 -9.34
C PHE A 38 -4.41 -7.78 -8.40
N ASP A 39 -3.41 -7.12 -7.81
CA ASP A 39 -2.51 -7.70 -6.83
C ASP A 39 -2.29 -6.67 -5.70
N VAL A 40 -2.69 -7.02 -4.48
CA VAL A 40 -2.50 -6.19 -3.28
C VAL A 40 -1.03 -6.13 -2.90
N ARG A 41 -0.27 -7.20 -3.14
CA ARG A 41 1.14 -7.30 -2.82
C ARG A 41 1.95 -6.26 -3.58
N ASP A 42 1.71 -6.11 -4.87
CA ASP A 42 2.36 -5.09 -5.71
C ASP A 42 2.02 -3.68 -5.23
N ARG A 43 0.76 -3.46 -4.85
CA ARG A 43 0.30 -2.16 -4.35
C ARG A 43 0.99 -1.77 -3.05
N VAL A 44 1.06 -2.71 -2.10
CA VAL A 44 1.72 -2.53 -0.81
C VAL A 44 3.21 -2.33 -0.98
N ALA A 45 3.86 -3.09 -1.87
CA ALA A 45 5.28 -2.93 -2.17
C ALA A 45 5.59 -1.53 -2.72
N VAL A 46 4.86 -1.05 -3.72
CA VAL A 46 5.06 0.28 -4.31
C VAL A 46 4.78 1.38 -3.28
N ALA A 47 3.71 1.25 -2.49
CA ALA A 47 3.36 2.24 -1.49
C ALA A 47 4.41 2.33 -0.37
N LEU A 48 4.86 1.19 0.16
CA LEU A 48 5.89 1.17 1.19
C LEU A 48 7.23 1.68 0.66
N ASP A 49 7.61 1.32 -0.57
CA ASP A 49 8.84 1.83 -1.18
C ASP A 49 8.80 3.36 -1.32
N TYR A 50 7.69 3.89 -1.83
CA TYR A 50 7.46 5.32 -1.98
C TYR A 50 7.43 6.08 -0.65
N LEU A 51 6.89 5.48 0.41
CA LEU A 51 6.83 6.10 1.74
C LEU A 51 8.17 6.01 2.49
N THR A 52 9.03 5.06 2.15
CA THR A 52 10.30 4.82 2.85
C THR A 52 11.49 5.48 2.19
N HIS A 53 11.40 5.79 0.90
CA HIS A 53 12.45 6.42 0.12
C HIS A 53 11.96 7.76 -0.42
N GLU A 54 12.84 8.76 -0.47
CA GLU A 54 12.59 10.01 -1.21
C GLU A 54 12.69 9.75 -2.73
N CYS A 55 11.86 8.85 -3.25
CA CYS A 55 11.85 8.43 -4.64
C CYS A 55 10.56 8.86 -5.33
N SER A 56 10.63 9.01 -6.66
CA SER A 56 9.43 9.29 -7.44
C SER A 56 8.49 8.07 -7.46
N SER A 57 7.18 8.30 -7.58
CA SER A 57 6.20 7.23 -7.74
C SER A 57 6.52 6.29 -8.92
N TYR A 58 7.13 6.82 -9.98
CA TYR A 58 7.58 6.01 -11.10
C TYR A 58 8.73 5.07 -10.71
N ALA A 59 9.71 5.55 -9.95
CA ALA A 59 10.84 4.73 -9.48
C ALA A 59 10.37 3.58 -8.57
N ALA A 60 9.40 3.84 -7.69
CA ALA A 60 8.77 2.80 -6.87
C ALA A 60 8.02 1.77 -7.73
N GLY A 61 7.27 2.23 -8.74
CA GLY A 61 6.51 1.38 -9.67
C GLY A 61 7.38 0.42 -10.50
N GLN A 62 8.59 0.84 -10.89
CA GLN A 62 9.53 0.02 -11.67
C GLN A 62 9.88 -1.30 -10.98
N LYS A 63 9.89 -1.33 -9.63
CA LYS A 63 10.21 -2.55 -8.86
C LYS A 63 9.21 -3.70 -9.06
N VAL A 64 7.99 -3.38 -9.50
CA VAL A 64 6.91 -4.34 -9.76
C VAL A 64 6.45 -4.32 -11.23
N GLY A 65 7.19 -3.62 -12.11
CA GLY A 65 6.82 -3.46 -13.51
C GLY A 65 5.56 -2.61 -13.74
N ALA A 66 5.22 -1.71 -12.80
CA ALA A 66 4.09 -0.80 -12.94
C ALA A 66 4.49 0.51 -13.63
N GLY A 67 3.66 0.98 -14.56
CA GLY A 67 3.81 2.31 -15.16
C GLY A 67 3.52 3.44 -14.17
N LYS A 68 3.91 4.68 -14.52
CA LYS A 68 3.76 5.85 -13.63
C LYS A 68 2.34 6.05 -13.10
N SER A 69 1.34 5.96 -13.98
CA SER A 69 -0.07 6.13 -13.59
C SER A 69 -0.55 5.01 -12.67
N GLN A 70 -0.15 3.77 -12.93
CA GLN A 70 -0.49 2.62 -12.09
C GLN A 70 0.17 2.75 -10.71
N ALA A 71 1.44 3.13 -10.65
CA ALA A 71 2.15 3.32 -9.40
C ALA A 71 1.50 4.39 -8.52
N LEU A 72 1.08 5.52 -9.11
CA LEU A 72 0.31 6.55 -8.39
C LEU A 72 -1.03 6.01 -7.87
N THR A 73 -1.74 5.22 -8.66
CA THR A 73 -2.99 4.56 -8.21
C THR A 73 -2.71 3.64 -7.04
N TYR A 74 -1.67 2.80 -7.11
CA TYR A 74 -1.31 1.86 -6.06
C TYR A 74 -1.01 2.57 -4.74
N ILE A 75 -0.21 3.64 -4.79
CA ILE A 75 0.12 4.46 -3.62
C ILE A 75 -1.14 5.05 -3.00
N ARG A 76 -2.03 5.64 -3.83
CA ARG A 76 -3.27 6.26 -3.36
C ARG A 76 -4.21 5.26 -2.73
N GLU A 77 -4.39 4.08 -3.33
CA GLU A 77 -5.27 3.03 -2.80
C GLU A 77 -4.78 2.56 -1.42
N VAL A 78 -3.48 2.30 -1.25
CA VAL A 78 -2.93 1.86 0.04
C VAL A 78 -3.02 2.96 1.10
N VAL A 79 -2.70 4.21 0.76
CA VAL A 79 -2.81 5.34 1.70
C VAL A 79 -4.27 5.59 2.09
N ASN A 80 -5.21 5.51 1.14
CA ASN A 80 -6.64 5.66 1.43
C ASN A 80 -7.17 4.51 2.29
N HIS A 81 -6.66 3.29 2.10
CA HIS A 81 -6.99 2.16 2.96
C HIS A 81 -6.56 2.41 4.42
N PHE A 82 -5.39 3.01 4.64
CA PHE A 82 -4.95 3.38 5.98
C PHE A 82 -5.79 4.51 6.59
N LYS A 83 -6.17 5.53 5.82
CA LYS A 83 -7.07 6.60 6.29
C LYS A 83 -8.42 6.03 6.71
N HIS A 84 -9.03 5.19 5.88
CA HIS A 84 -10.29 4.52 6.22
C HIS A 84 -10.15 3.62 7.45
N PHE A 85 -8.98 3.02 7.68
CA PHE A 85 -8.72 2.28 8.92
C PHE A 85 -8.78 3.21 10.15
N GLN A 86 -8.16 4.39 10.08
CA GLN A 86 -8.17 5.38 11.18
C GLN A 86 -9.59 5.88 11.47
N ASP A 87 -10.35 6.20 10.43
CA ASP A 87 -11.73 6.71 10.55
C ASP A 87 -12.65 5.66 11.20
N VAL A 88 -12.58 4.40 10.76
CA VAL A 88 -13.40 3.31 11.31
C VAL A 88 -13.01 2.93 12.74
N THR A 89 -11.74 3.09 13.12
CA THR A 89 -11.27 2.74 14.46
C THR A 89 -11.40 3.88 15.47
N GLY A 90 -11.86 5.07 15.05
CA GLY A 90 -11.98 6.23 15.92
C GLY A 90 -10.63 6.72 16.45
N LEU A 91 -9.52 6.26 15.88
CA LEU A 91 -8.17 6.75 16.16
C LEU A 91 -7.97 8.10 15.47
N HIS A 92 -8.78 9.09 15.83
CA HIS A 92 -8.35 10.47 15.67
C HIS A 92 -7.07 10.59 16.49
N ALA A 93 -5.98 11.00 15.84
CA ALA A 93 -4.76 11.41 16.53
C ALA A 93 -5.11 12.59 17.44
N SER A 94 -5.59 12.29 18.64
CA SER A 94 -5.75 13.23 19.73
C SER A 94 -4.34 13.65 20.13
N GLY A 95 -4.04 14.94 19.92
CA GLY A 95 -2.90 15.59 20.54
C GLY A 95 -1.69 15.77 19.63
N TYR A 96 -1.74 16.80 18.80
CA TYR A 96 -0.62 17.73 18.72
C TYR A 96 -1.21 19.15 18.78
N THR A 97 -1.52 19.59 20.00
CA THR A 97 -1.47 21.01 20.39
C THR A 97 -0.05 21.35 20.75
#